data_AF-A0A7C4JGF5-F1
#
_entry.id   AF-A0A7C4JGF5-F1
#
_cell.length_a   1.000
_cell.length_b   1.000
_cell.length_c   1.000
_cell.angle_alpha   90.00
_cell.angle_beta   90.00
_cell.angle_gamma   90.00
#
_symmetry.space_group_name_H-M   'P 1'
#
loop_
_entity.id
_entity.type
_entity.pdbx_description
1 polymer ?
#
loop_
_entity_poly.entity_id
_entity_poly.type
_entity_poly.pdbx_seq_one_letter_code
_entity_poly.pdbx_strand_id
1 'polypeptide(L)'
;MAIKKSAKKAHKKSLKRRLHNLFYKKEIKKRIKEFKKLLETKEIEKAKDYLSKVYQILDKAAKEKVIKKQKASRLKAKFAKLLLKVSA
;
A
#
# COMPACT_ATOMS: atom_id res chain seq x y z
N MET A 1 4.74 -7.32 31.67
CA MET A 1 3.98 -8.53 31.28
C MET A 1 2.50 -8.28 31.53
N ALA A 2 1.59 -8.66 30.62
CA ALA A 2 0.15 -8.39 30.83
C ALA A 2 -0.39 -9.25 31.99
N ILE A 3 -0.80 -8.62 33.09
CA ILE A 3 -1.24 -9.32 34.31
C ILE A 3 -2.67 -9.87 34.15
N LYS A 4 -3.60 -9.05 33.65
CA LYS A 4 -5.02 -9.42 33.46
C LYS A 4 -5.22 -10.38 32.27
N LYS A 5 -6.16 -11.35 32.40
CA LYS A 5 -6.51 -12.30 31.32
C LYS A 5 -6.94 -11.59 30.02
N SER A 6 -7.72 -10.51 30.13
CA SER A 6 -8.14 -9.67 29.00
C SER A 6 -6.96 -9.03 28.26
N ALA A 7 -5.97 -8.54 29.01
CA ALA A 7 -4.76 -7.93 28.45
C ALA A 7 -3.89 -8.95 27.70
N LYS A 8 -3.73 -10.18 28.23
CA LYS A 8 -3.04 -11.28 27.52
C LYS A 8 -3.73 -11.61 26.18
N LYS A 9 -5.06 -11.65 26.15
CA LYS A 9 -5.85 -11.87 24.91
C LYS A 9 -5.69 -10.72 23.92
N ALA A 10 -5.75 -9.47 24.39
CA ALA A 10 -5.53 -8.29 23.57
C ALA A 10 -4.13 -8.26 22.93
N HIS A 11 -3.09 -8.66 23.70
CA HIS A 11 -1.73 -8.79 23.20
C HIS A 11 -1.63 -9.80 22.04
N LYS A 12 -2.20 -10.99 22.20
CA LYS A 12 -2.25 -12.01 21.12
C LYS A 12 -2.96 -11.46 19.87
N LYS A 13 -4.07 -10.73 20.03
CA LYS A 13 -4.79 -10.09 18.92
C LYS A 13 -3.95 -9.01 18.23
N SER A 14 -3.22 -8.20 19.01
CA SER A 14 -2.32 -7.17 18.50
C SER A 14 -1.22 -7.76 17.63
N LEU A 15 -0.57 -8.84 18.08
CA LEU A 15 0.49 -9.50 17.30
C LEU A 15 -0.02 -10.03 15.96
N LYS A 16 -1.19 -10.67 15.93
CA LYS A 16 -1.82 -11.14 14.68
C LYS A 16 -2.12 -9.99 13.72
N ARG A 17 -2.70 -8.90 14.23
CA ARG A 17 -2.97 -7.68 13.45
C ARG A 17 -1.68 -7.02 12.95
N ARG A 18 -0.61 -7.04 13.75
CA ARG A 18 0.70 -6.50 13.36
C ARG A 18 1.26 -7.23 12.15
N LEU A 19 1.21 -8.57 12.13
CA LEU A 19 1.69 -9.37 11.01
C LEU A 19 0.91 -9.06 9.71
N HIS A 20 -0.42 -9.03 9.79
CA HIS A 20 -1.27 -8.66 8.66
C HIS A 20 -0.95 -7.25 8.14
N ASN A 21 -0.87 -6.25 9.03
CA ASN A 21 -0.56 -4.88 8.64
C ASN A 21 0.85 -4.75 8.03
N LEU A 22 1.83 -5.53 8.53
CA LEU A 22 3.18 -5.55 7.98
C LEU A 22 3.22 -6.11 6.56
N PHE A 23 2.43 -7.15 6.28
CA PHE A 23 2.31 -7.72 4.94
C PHE A 23 1.87 -6.66 3.91
N TYR A 24 0.72 -6.01 4.13
CA TYR A 24 0.22 -4.97 3.22
C TYR A 24 1.18 -3.78 3.11
N LYS A 25 1.80 -3.35 4.21
CA LYS A 25 2.80 -2.26 4.18
C LYS A 25 4.00 -2.61 3.30
N LYS A 26 4.53 -3.83 3.43
CA LYS A 26 5.65 -4.32 2.61
C LYS A 26 5.24 -4.42 1.14
N GLU A 27 4.06 -4.97 0.87
CA GLU A 27 3.59 -5.16 -0.49
C GLU A 27 3.34 -3.82 -1.20
N ILE A 28 2.67 -2.86 -0.54
CA ILE A 28 2.51 -1.49 -1.06
C ILE A 28 3.88 -0.87 -1.36
N LYS A 29 4.86 -0.99 -0.45
CA LYS A 29 6.21 -0.43 -0.66
C LYS A 29 6.91 -1.07 -1.85
N LYS A 30 6.78 -2.40 -2.03
CA LYS A 30 7.33 -3.14 -3.16
C LYS A 30 6.74 -2.65 -4.48
N ARG A 31 5.41 -2.63 -4.60
CA ARG A 31 4.70 -2.18 -5.81
C ARG A 31 5.03 -0.72 -6.16
N ILE A 32 5.09 0.17 -5.17
CA ILE A 32 5.48 1.57 -5.41
C ILE A 32 6.93 1.67 -5.90
N LYS A 33 7.85 0.85 -5.36
CA LYS A 33 9.25 0.86 -5.81
C LYS A 33 9.38 0.37 -7.25
N GLU A 34 8.67 -0.69 -7.61
CA GLU A 34 8.63 -1.21 -8.98
C GLU A 34 8.04 -0.17 -9.95
N PHE A 35 6.91 0.46 -9.60
CA PHE A 35 6.33 1.54 -10.39
C PHE A 35 7.29 2.72 -10.62
N LYS A 36 8.00 3.15 -9.57
CA LYS A 36 9.00 4.22 -9.68
C LYS A 36 10.17 3.84 -10.59
N LYS A 37 10.65 2.60 -10.51
CA LYS A 37 11.71 2.11 -11.41
C LYS A 37 11.27 2.16 -12.87
N LEU A 38 10.04 1.75 -13.17
CA LEU A 38 9.50 1.81 -14.54
C LEU A 38 9.40 3.25 -15.07
N LEU A 39 9.10 4.21 -14.19
CA LEU A 39 9.13 5.64 -14.55
C LEU A 39 10.56 6.14 -14.80
N GLU A 40 11.54 5.70 -14.00
CA GLU A 40 12.96 6.06 -14.20
C GLU A 40 13.51 5.50 -15.51
N THR A 41 13.10 4.29 -15.91
CA THR A 41 13.50 3.66 -17.18
C THR A 41 12.69 4.16 -18.40
N LYS A 42 11.81 5.15 -18.23
CA LYS A 42 10.96 5.75 -19.27
C LYS A 42 10.06 4.75 -20.02
N GLU A 43 9.73 3.61 -19.42
CA GLU A 43 8.84 2.61 -20.02
C GLU A 43 7.36 2.98 -19.73
N ILE A 44 6.84 4.00 -20.41
CA ILE A 44 5.54 4.62 -20.09
C ILE A 44 4.37 3.64 -20.23
N GLU A 45 4.37 2.78 -21.25
CA GLU A 45 3.29 1.80 -21.48
C GLU A 45 3.24 0.76 -20.35
N LYS A 46 4.39 0.17 -20.01
CA LYS A 46 4.49 -0.78 -18.89
C LYS A 46 4.16 -0.12 -17.56
N ALA A 47 4.49 1.16 -17.37
CA ALA A 47 4.13 1.91 -16.17
C ALA A 47 2.61 2.13 -16.06
N LYS A 48 1.90 2.38 -17.18
CA LYS A 48 0.43 2.46 -17.22
C LYS A 48 -0.22 1.15 -16.79
N ASP A 49 0.24 0.02 -17.34
CA ASP A 49 -0.29 -1.30 -16.98
C ASP A 49 -0.02 -1.65 -15.52
N TYR A 50 1.17 -1.29 -15.05
CA TYR A 50 1.58 -1.55 -13.67
C TYR A 50 0.80 -0.68 -12.67
N LEU A 51 0.35 0.52 -13.06
CA LEU A 51 -0.44 1.40 -12.21
C LEU A 51 -1.74 0.73 -11.73
N SER A 52 -2.38 -0.08 -12.57
CA SER A 52 -3.58 -0.87 -12.21
C SER A 52 -3.29 -1.81 -11.04
N LYS A 53 -2.12 -2.45 -11.01
CA LYS A 53 -1.69 -3.32 -9.89
C LYS A 53 -1.46 -2.52 -8.61
N VAL A 54 -0.90 -1.31 -8.72
CA VAL A 54 -0.72 -0.40 -7.59
C VAL A 54 -2.07 0.05 -7.02
N TYR A 55 -3.06 0.33 -7.88
CA TYR A 55 -4.39 0.70 -7.44
C TYR A 55 -5.09 -0.45 -6.72
N GLN A 56 -5.01 -1.66 -7.26
CA GLN A 56 -5.62 -2.83 -6.66
C GLN A 56 -5.12 -3.08 -5.22
N ILE A 57 -3.80 -2.98 -4.98
CA ILE A 57 -3.26 -3.21 -3.63
C ILE A 57 -3.64 -2.09 -2.66
N LEU A 58 -3.68 -0.83 -3.13
CA LEU A 58 -4.09 0.31 -2.31
C LEU A 58 -5.57 0.19 -1.89
N ASP A 59 -6.43 -0.24 -2.80
CA ASP A 59 -7.85 -0.42 -2.50
C ASP A 59 -8.11 -1.59 -1.56
N LYS A 60 -7.42 -2.73 -1.79
CA LYS A 60 -7.48 -3.86 -0.86
C LYS A 60 -7.01 -3.46 0.53
N ALA A 61 -5.89 -2.74 0.65
CA ALA A 61 -5.40 -2.26 1.94
C ALA A 61 -6.36 -1.25 2.62
N ALA A 62 -7.11 -0.48 1.85
CA ALA A 62 -8.14 0.41 2.39
C ALA A 62 -9.39 -0.37 2.85
N LYS A 63 -9.81 -1.39 2.09
CA LYS A 63 -10.91 -2.29 2.44
C LYS A 63 -10.62 -3.05 3.74
N GLU A 64 -9.41 -3.58 3.86
CA GLU A 64 -8.93 -4.29 5.06
C GLU A 64 -8.57 -3.36 6.24
N LYS A 65 -8.84 -2.05 6.11
CA LYS A 65 -8.59 -1.02 7.15
C LYS A 65 -7.13 -0.91 7.59
N VAL A 66 -6.18 -1.37 6.77
CA VAL A 66 -4.73 -1.17 7.01
C VAL A 66 -4.34 0.28 6.77
N ILE A 67 -4.96 0.92 5.78
CA ILE A 67 -4.84 2.36 5.50
C ILE A 67 -6.21 3.02 5.49
N LYS A 68 -6.26 4.31 5.87
CA LYS A 68 -7.51 5.10 5.73
C LYS A 68 -7.85 5.31 4.25
N LYS A 69 -9.14 5.36 3.92
CA LYS A 69 -9.64 5.58 2.55
C LYS A 69 -9.01 6.82 1.90
N GLN A 70 -8.94 7.94 2.63
CA GLN A 70 -8.34 9.18 2.14
C GLN A 70 -6.84 9.06 1.83
N LYS A 71 -6.12 8.18 2.55
CA LYS A 71 -4.71 7.90 2.26
C LYS A 71 -4.56 7.15 0.94
N ALA A 72 -5.43 6.18 0.67
CA ALA A 72 -5.45 5.48 -0.61
C ALA A 72 -5.75 6.44 -1.76
N SER A 73 -6.80 7.27 -1.64
CA SER A 73 -7.16 8.26 -2.66
C SER A 73 -6.03 9.25 -2.95
N ARG A 74 -5.36 9.78 -1.90
CA ARG A 74 -4.23 10.70 -2.06
C ARG A 74 -3.06 10.04 -2.80
N LEU A 75 -2.76 8.78 -2.50
CA LEU A 75 -1.69 8.03 -3.17
C LEU A 75 -2.03 7.77 -4.64
N LYS A 76 -3.27 7.40 -4.95
CA LYS A 76 -3.74 7.22 -6.33
C LYS A 76 -3.57 8.49 -7.16
N ALA A 77 -4.07 9.62 -6.63
CA ALA A 77 -3.97 10.92 -7.28
C ALA A 77 -2.51 11.33 -7.50
N LYS A 78 -1.63 11.10 -6.50
CA LYS A 78 -0.20 11.39 -6.63
C LYS A 78 0.46 10.60 -7.76
N PHE A 79 0.18 9.31 -7.87
CA PHE A 79 0.78 8.46 -8.91
C PHE A 79 0.24 8.75 -10.30
N ALA A 80 -1.05 9.07 -10.42
CA ALA A 80 -1.63 9.54 -11.68
C ALA A 80 -0.95 10.83 -12.16
N LYS A 81 -0.80 11.83 -11.26
CA LYS A 81 -0.11 13.09 -11.57
C LYS A 81 1.35 12.89 -11.97
N LEU A 82 2.05 11.96 -11.30
CA LEU A 82 3.43 11.62 -11.65
C LEU A 82 3.54 11.04 -13.05
N LEU A 83 2.64 10.14 -13.43
CA LEU A 83 2.63 9.55 -14.76
C LEU A 83 2.36 10.63 -15.84
N LEU A 84 1.35 11.50 -15.61
CA LEU A 84 1.02 12.59 -16.53
C LEU A 84 2.19 13.56 -16.73
N LYS A 85 2.92 13.88 -15.66
CA LYS A 85 4.09 14.77 -15.72
C LYS A 85 5.27 14.16 -16.48
N VAL A 86 5.38 12.83 -16.53
CA VAL A 86 6.46 12.15 -17.25
C VAL A 86 6.11 11.94 -18.73
N SER A 87 4.81 11.89 -19.05
CA SER A 87 4.33 11.81 -20.44
C SER A 87 4.21 13.15 -21.16
N ALA A 88 4.18 14.26 -20.42
CA ALA A 88 4.19 15.62 -20.94
C ALA A 88 5.63 16.15 -21.00
#